data_AF-A0A357V1U6-F1
#
_entry.id   AF-A0A357V1U6-F1
#
_cell.length_a   1.000
_cell.length_b   1.000
_cell.length_c   1.000
_cell.angle_alpha   90.00
_cell.angle_beta   90.00
_cell.angle_gamma   90.00
#
_symmetry.space_group_name_H-M   'P 1'
#
loop_
_entity.id
_entity.type
_entity.pdbx_description
1 polymer ?
#
loop_
_entity_poly.entity_id
_entity_poly.type
_entity_poly.pdbx_seq_one_letter_code
_entity_poly.pdbx_strand_id
1 'polypeptide(L)'
;LFIDEMHTLIGAGKAEGSMDASNLLKPALARGELHCVGATTLDEYRKHVEKDAALARRFQPVFVGEPTVEDTVSILRGIKE
;
A
#
# COMPACT_ATOMS: atom_id res chain seq x y z
N LEU A 1 -4.39 -6.12 -9.34
CA LEU A 1 -4.08 -6.77 -8.05
C LEU A 1 -4.35 -5.78 -6.92
N PHE A 2 -5.01 -6.20 -5.84
CA PHE A 2 -5.16 -5.37 -4.64
C PHE A 2 -4.27 -5.95 -3.53
N ILE A 3 -3.59 -5.08 -2.80
CA ILE A 3 -2.70 -5.46 -1.70
C ILE A 3 -3.10 -4.62 -0.50
N ASP A 4 -3.70 -5.27 0.50
CA ASP A 4 -3.90 -4.64 1.80
C ASP A 4 -2.58 -4.65 2.59
N GLU A 5 -2.41 -3.66 3.46
CA GLU A 5 -1.20 -3.48 4.27
C GLU A 5 0.10 -3.63 3.44
N MET A 6 0.18 -2.95 2.29
CA MET A 6 1.23 -3.15 1.28
C MET A 6 2.67 -3.02 1.83
N HIS A 7 2.85 -2.23 2.89
CA HIS A 7 4.14 -2.08 3.57
C HIS A 7 4.66 -3.38 4.18
N THR A 8 3.81 -4.37 4.47
CA THR A 8 4.22 -5.68 4.99
C THR A 8 5.01 -6.45 3.93
N LEU A 9 4.55 -6.43 2.67
CA LEU A 9 5.23 -7.06 1.55
C LEU A 9 6.53 -6.34 1.14
N ILE A 10 6.59 -5.02 1.34
CA ILE A 10 7.77 -4.20 1.02
C ILE A 10 8.78 -4.18 2.18
N GLY A 11 8.31 -4.35 3.41
CA GLY A 11 9.10 -4.28 4.64
C GLY A 11 9.59 -5.62 5.16
N ALA A 12 9.02 -6.75 4.68
CA ALA A 12 9.37 -8.10 5.09
C ALA A 12 10.87 -8.42 5.01
N GLY A 13 11.61 -7.78 4.09
CA GLY A 13 13.05 -7.97 3.91
C GLY A 13 13.96 -7.53 5.07
N LYS A 14 13.41 -6.92 6.15
CA LYS A 14 14.20 -6.52 7.34
C LYS A 14 14.34 -7.59 8.41
N ALA A 15 13.55 -8.66 8.36
CA ALA A 15 13.73 -9.83 9.22
C ALA A 15 14.66 -10.84 8.51
N GLU A 16 15.77 -11.21 9.16
CA GLU A 16 16.76 -12.14 8.61
C GLU A 16 16.10 -13.43 8.10
N GLY A 17 16.10 -13.63 6.78
CA GLY A 17 15.65 -14.87 6.14
C GLY A 17 14.29 -14.84 5.43
N SER A 18 13.51 -13.75 5.54
CA SER A 18 12.29 -13.61 4.75
C SER A 18 12.59 -13.05 3.35
N MET A 19 12.07 -13.70 2.32
CA MET A 19 12.22 -13.23 0.94
C MET A 19 11.51 -11.88 0.81
N ASP A 20 12.27 -10.82 0.54
CA ASP A 20 11.70 -9.50 0.27
C ASP A 20 10.86 -9.57 -1.00
N ALA A 21 9.54 -9.68 -0.83
CA ALA A 21 8.58 -9.75 -1.92
C ALA A 21 8.68 -8.51 -2.84
N SER A 22 9.23 -7.38 -2.34
CA SER A 22 9.50 -6.20 -3.15
C SER A 22 10.40 -6.50 -4.36
N ASN A 23 11.37 -7.40 -4.22
CA ASN A 23 12.30 -7.75 -5.30
C ASN A 23 11.62 -8.53 -6.44
N LEU A 24 10.52 -9.24 -6.15
CA LEU A 24 9.72 -9.92 -7.16
C LEU A 24 8.75 -8.95 -7.85
N LEU A 25 8.21 -7.98 -7.11
CA LEU A 25 7.22 -7.02 -7.62
C LEU A 25 7.85 -5.91 -8.46
N LYS A 26 9.04 -5.41 -8.07
CA LYS A 26 9.73 -4.29 -8.75
C LYS A 26 9.90 -4.51 -10.26
N PRO A 27 10.37 -5.68 -10.76
CA PRO A 27 10.50 -5.90 -12.20
C PRO A 27 9.16 -5.89 -12.95
N ALA A 28 8.11 -6.48 -12.37
CA ALA A 28 6.78 -6.55 -13.01
C ALA A 28 6.10 -5.18 -13.04
N LEU A 29 6.21 -4.40 -11.95
CA LEU A 29 5.80 -2.99 -11.91
C LEU A 29 6.62 -2.15 -12.89
N ALA A 30 7.90 -2.45 -13.05
CA ALA A 30 8.79 -1.70 -13.94
C ALA A 30 8.44 -1.87 -15.42
N ARG A 31 8.05 -3.08 -15.82
CA ARG A 31 7.62 -3.42 -17.18
C ARG A 31 6.15 -3.08 -17.47
N GLY A 32 5.38 -2.71 -16.45
CA GLY A 32 3.93 -2.48 -16.59
C GLY A 32 3.13 -3.78 -16.75
N GLU A 33 3.72 -4.94 -16.44
CA GLU A 33 3.04 -6.23 -16.47
C GLU A 33 2.14 -6.43 -15.23
N LEU A 34 2.45 -5.72 -14.14
CA LEU A 34 1.67 -5.73 -12.91
C LEU A 34 1.05 -4.37 -12.68
N HIS A 35 -0.28 -4.35 -12.62
CA HIS A 35 -1.07 -3.21 -12.16
C HIS A 35 -1.65 -3.54 -10.80
N CYS A 36 -1.32 -2.74 -9.79
CA CYS A 36 -1.84 -2.93 -8.45
C CYS A 36 -2.25 -1.64 -7.75
N VAL A 37 -3.15 -1.80 -6.77
CA VAL A 37 -3.51 -0.79 -5.79
C VAL A 37 -3.07 -1.33 -4.44
N GLY A 38 -2.26 -0.57 -3.72
CA GLY A 38 -1.82 -0.88 -2.37
C GLY A 38 -2.49 0.03 -1.36
N ALA A 39 -3.01 -0.54 -0.28
CA ALA A 39 -3.48 0.21 0.89
C ALA A 39 -2.40 0.19 1.97
N THR A 40 -2.15 1.33 2.62
CA THR A 40 -1.17 1.47 3.72
C THR A 40 -1.44 2.77 4.48
N THR A 41 -0.93 2.88 5.70
CA THR A 41 -0.93 4.16 6.41
C THR A 41 0.13 5.13 5.85
N LEU A 42 -0.05 6.42 6.14
CA LEU A 42 0.91 7.46 5.72
C LEU A 42 2.32 7.22 6.25
N ASP A 43 2.45 6.80 7.51
CA ASP A 43 3.73 6.61 8.16
C ASP A 43 4.49 5.41 7.57
N GLU A 44 3.77 4.34 7.24
CA GLU A 44 4.33 3.17 6.57
C GLU A 44 4.76 3.49 5.13
N TYR A 45 3.94 4.25 4.39
CA TYR A 45 4.30 4.73 3.04
C TYR A 45 5.63 5.50 3.08
N ARG A 46 5.75 6.48 3.98
CA ARG A 46 6.97 7.27 4.19
C ARG A 46 8.17 6.41 4.56
N LYS A 47 7.96 5.38 5.39
CA LYS A 47 9.03 4.52 5.91
C LYS A 47 9.51 3.48 4.90
N HIS A 48 8.63 2.96 4.05
CA HIS A 48 8.90 1.77 3.23
C HIS A 48 8.82 2.02 1.72
N VAL A 49 7.93 2.91 1.25
CA VAL A 49 7.72 3.16 -0.19
C VAL A 49 8.49 4.38 -0.65
N GLU A 50 8.33 5.51 0.04
CA GLU A 50 8.93 6.79 -0.34
C GLU A 50 10.47 6.78 -0.28
N LYS A 51 11.04 5.98 0.64
CA LYS A 51 12.49 5.80 0.77
C LYS A 51 13.10 4.91 -0.32
N ASP A 52 12.29 4.13 -1.05
CA ASP A 52 12.74 3.27 -2.14
C ASP A 52 12.51 3.97 -3.48
N ALA A 53 13.59 4.40 -4.13
CA ALA A 53 13.51 5.16 -5.38
C ALA A 53 12.86 4.38 -6.53
N ALA A 54 12.90 3.04 -6.53
CA ALA A 54 12.24 2.23 -7.56
C ALA A 54 10.72 2.21 -7.35
N LEU A 55 10.26 2.13 -6.09
CA LEU A 55 8.84 2.12 -5.76
C LEU A 55 8.21 3.52 -5.85
N ALA A 56 8.90 4.54 -5.33
CA ALA A 56 8.43 5.94 -5.34
C ALA A 56 8.16 6.48 -6.76
N ARG A 57 8.83 5.95 -7.78
CA ARG A 57 8.60 6.32 -9.20
C ARG A 57 7.45 5.55 -9.86
N ARG A 58 6.95 4.49 -9.22
CA ARG A 58 5.97 3.55 -9.79
C ARG A 58 4.61 3.63 -9.11
N PHE A 59 4.57 4.10 -7.87
CA PHE A 59 3.34 4.41 -7.18
C PHE A 59 3.04 5.90 -7.26
N GLN A 60 1.79 6.22 -7.56
CA GLN A 60 1.23 7.55 -7.37
C GLN A 60 0.43 7.55 -6.06
N PRO A 61 0.78 8.39 -5.07
CA PRO A 61 0.03 8.44 -3.82
C PRO A 61 -1.35 9.07 -4.05
N VAL A 62 -2.38 8.40 -3.55
CA VAL A 62 -3.74 8.93 -3.44
C VAL A 62 -4.06 9.00 -1.95
N PHE A 63 -4.17 10.21 -1.41
CA PHE A 63 -4.46 10.40 0.00
C PHE A 63 -5.93 10.15 0.27
N VAL A 64 -6.21 9.22 1.18
CA VAL A 64 -7.55 8.93 1.68
C VAL A 64 -7.62 9.46 3.11
N GLY A 65 -8.40 10.52 3.30
CA GLY A 65 -8.64 11.10 4.62
C GLY A 65 -9.64 10.29 5.43
N GLU A 66 -9.75 10.62 6.71
CA GLU A 66 -10.81 10.09 7.56
C GLU A 66 -12.20 10.48 7.02
N PRO A 67 -13.21 9.60 7.19
CA PRO A 67 -14.58 9.94 6.79
C PRO A 67 -15.08 11.15 7.57
N THR A 68 -15.96 11.95 6.95
CA THR A 68 -16.66 13.00 7.71
C THR A 68 -17.59 12.37 8.75
N VAL A 69 -18.12 13.19 9.68
CA VAL A 69 -19.12 12.71 10.63
C VAL A 69 -20.36 12.17 9.90
N GLU A 70 -20.79 12.83 8.82
CA GLU A 70 -21.95 12.42 8.02
C GLU A 70 -21.69 11.10 7.27
N ASP A 71 -20.50 10.93 6.69
CA ASP A 71 -20.08 9.68 6.05
C ASP A 71 -20.01 8.55 7.07
N THR A 72 -19.45 8.82 8.25
CA THR A 72 -19.33 7.85 9.34
C THR A 72 -20.70 7.35 9.80
N VAL A 73 -21.66 8.27 9.99
CA VAL A 73 -23.05 7.90 10.33
C VAL A 73 -23.67 7.03 9.23
N SER A 74 -23.40 7.34 7.95
CA SER A 74 -23.90 6.57 6.81
C SER A 74 -23.31 5.16 6.75
N ILE A 75 -22.00 5.03 6.96
CA ILE A 75 -21.28 3.74 7.04
C ILE A 75 -21.86 2.88 8.17
N LEU A 76 -22.02 3.45 9.38
CA LEU A 76 -22.55 2.71 10.53
C LEU A 76 -23.98 2.23 10.33
N ARG A 77 -24.82 3.01 9.63
CA ARG A 77 -26.18 2.57 9.27
C ARG A 77 -26.15 1.38 8.31
N GLY A 78 -25.25 1.39 7.34
CA GLY A 78 -25.09 0.28 6.37
C GLY A 78 -24.54 -1.02 6.96
N ILE A 79 -23.87 -0.99 8.12
CA ILE A 79 -23.34 -2.18 8.82
C ILE A 79 -24.40 -2.81 9.74
N LYS A 80 -25.48 -2.09 10.06
CA LYS A 80 -26.51 -2.54 11.00
C LYS A 80 -27.59 -3.43 10.34
N GLU A 81 -27.58 -3.56 9.02
CA GLU A 81 -28.38 -4.52 8.24
C GLU A 81 -27.55 -5.75 7.88
#